data_AF-A0A836TNI9-F1
#
_entry.id   AF-A0A836TNI9-F1
#
_cell.length_a   1.000
_cell.length_b   1.000
_cell.length_c   1.000
_cell.angle_alpha   90.00
_cell.angle_beta   90.00
_cell.angle_gamma   90.00
#
_symmetry.space_group_name_H-M   'P 1'
#
loop_
_entity.id
_entity.type
_entity.pdbx_description
1 polymer ?
#
loop_
_entity_poly.entity_id
_entity_poly.type
_entity_poly.pdbx_seq_one_letter_code
_entity_poly.pdbx_strand_id
1 'polypeptide(L)'
;MPVALGVGAMYDWDVHIQSSCRNCGADDHIDTADKGRALKTVEPQDTCVCSGIRPSEGRAETSLCTVLAFFCSDQCLESWRLENNPDTLGYRLSPDEGLGVGRPIFGQTLLPG
;
A
#
# COMPACT_ATOMS: atom_id res chain seq x y z
N MET A 1 5.43 -0.87 -3.28
CA MET A 1 5.62 0.60 -3.33
C MET A 1 4.41 1.30 -2.69
N PRO A 2 4.23 1.23 -1.35
CA PRO A 2 3.16 1.96 -0.64
C PRO A 2 3.23 3.48 -0.72
N VAL A 3 4.41 4.00 -1.07
CA VAL A 3 4.62 5.42 -1.40
C VAL A 3 3.61 5.87 -2.45
N ALA A 4 3.21 4.98 -3.36
CA ALA A 4 2.36 5.31 -4.50
C ALA A 4 0.98 5.85 -4.10
N LEU A 5 0.35 5.33 -3.02
CA LEU A 5 -0.96 5.86 -2.60
C LEU A 5 -0.82 7.25 -1.96
N GLY A 6 0.26 7.51 -1.21
CA GLY A 6 0.48 8.80 -0.56
C GLY A 6 1.12 9.89 -1.45
N VAL A 7 1.77 9.51 -2.56
CA VAL A 7 2.59 10.42 -3.38
C VAL A 7 1.75 11.49 -4.09
N GLY A 8 0.54 11.15 -4.53
CA GLY A 8 -0.37 12.09 -5.19
C GLY A 8 -0.72 13.25 -4.25
N ALA A 9 -1.17 12.92 -3.04
CA ALA A 9 -1.47 13.91 -2.00
C ALA A 9 -0.25 14.76 -1.61
N MET A 10 0.96 14.21 -1.67
CA MET A 10 2.20 14.93 -1.35
C MET A 10 2.50 16.03 -2.38
N TYR A 11 2.22 15.79 -3.66
CA TYR A 11 2.44 16.75 -4.75
C TYR A 11 1.20 17.56 -5.15
N ASP A 12 0.07 17.37 -4.45
CA ASP A 12 -1.21 17.98 -4.79
C ASP A 12 -1.68 17.57 -6.22
N TRP A 13 -1.40 16.33 -6.62
CA TRP A 13 -1.65 15.77 -7.95
C TRP A 13 -2.48 14.49 -7.91
N ASP A 14 -3.38 14.38 -8.88
CA ASP A 14 -4.01 13.10 -9.23
C ASP A 14 -3.01 12.24 -10.00
N VAL A 15 -2.82 11.00 -9.56
CA VAL A 15 -1.87 10.03 -10.11
C VAL A 15 -2.56 8.73 -10.50
N HIS A 16 -2.01 8.09 -11.53
CA HIS A 16 -2.29 6.70 -11.91
C HIS A 16 -1.22 5.79 -11.32
N ILE A 17 -1.63 4.77 -10.58
CA ILE A 17 -0.77 3.79 -9.93
C ILE A 17 -1.02 2.45 -10.61
N GLN A 18 0.03 1.89 -11.19
CA GLN A 18 0.04 0.51 -11.66
C GLN A 18 0.88 -0.35 -10.72
N SER A 19 0.32 -1.47 -10.29
CA SER A 19 1.00 -2.47 -9.47
C SER A 19 0.69 -3.88 -9.96
N SER A 20 1.35 -4.86 -9.36
CA SER A 20 1.09 -6.27 -9.64
C SER A 20 0.82 -7.00 -8.34
N CYS A 21 -0.26 -7.80 -8.33
CA CYS A 21 -0.68 -8.61 -7.22
C CYS A 21 0.48 -9.49 -6.74
N ARG A 22 0.79 -9.41 -5.45
CA ARG A 22 1.96 -10.11 -4.88
C ARG A 22 1.84 -11.63 -4.91
N ASN A 23 0.62 -12.16 -5.01
CA ASN A 23 0.35 -13.60 -5.04
C ASN A 23 0.36 -14.17 -6.47
N CYS A 24 -0.43 -13.59 -7.38
CA CYS A 24 -0.66 -14.15 -8.72
C CYS A 24 -0.02 -13.36 -9.86
N GLY A 25 0.47 -12.14 -9.60
CA GLY A 25 1.09 -11.27 -10.60
C GLY A 25 0.12 -10.51 -11.51
N ALA A 26 -1.20 -10.62 -11.31
CA ALA A 26 -2.18 -9.83 -12.04
C ALA A 26 -1.98 -8.32 -11.84
N ASP A 27 -2.26 -7.52 -12.86
CA ASP A 27 -2.16 -6.05 -12.76
C ASP A 27 -3.29 -5.48 -11.89
N ASP A 28 -2.90 -4.57 -11.00
CA ASP A 28 -3.80 -3.73 -10.20
C ASP A 28 -3.59 -2.26 -10.63
N HIS A 29 -4.67 -1.55 -10.90
CA HIS A 29 -4.70 -0.15 -11.31
C HIS A 29 -5.49 0.69 -10.32
N ILE A 30 -4.93 1.82 -9.92
CA ILE A 30 -5.58 2.76 -9.01
C ILE A 30 -5.39 4.16 -9.55
N ASP A 31 -6.49 4.87 -9.79
CA ASP A 31 -6.46 6.30 -10.06
C ASP A 31 -6.92 7.05 -8.81
N THR A 32 -6.23 8.16 -8.55
CA THR A 32 -6.61 9.08 -7.48
C THR A 32 -7.35 10.31 -8.05
N ALA A 33 -8.07 10.99 -7.17
CA ALA A 33 -8.78 12.24 -7.42
C ALA A 33 -8.59 13.20 -6.22
N ASP A 34 -9.15 14.40 -6.34
CA ASP A 34 -9.05 15.44 -5.31
C ASP A 34 -7.60 15.72 -4.91
N LYS A 35 -6.76 15.91 -5.94
CA LYS A 35 -5.33 16.21 -5.78
C LYS A 35 -4.60 15.09 -5.03
N GLY A 36 -4.94 13.85 -5.39
CA GLY A 36 -4.39 12.65 -4.78
C GLY A 36 -4.92 12.34 -3.38
N ARG A 37 -5.98 12.99 -2.90
CA ARG A 37 -6.53 12.81 -1.54
C ARG A 37 -7.71 11.84 -1.47
N ALA A 38 -8.27 11.48 -2.61
CA ALA A 38 -9.35 10.52 -2.76
C ALA A 38 -9.01 9.48 -3.83
N LEU A 39 -9.69 8.35 -3.80
CA LEU A 39 -9.66 7.38 -4.90
C LEU A 39 -10.73 7.73 -5.93
N LYS A 40 -10.36 7.61 -7.21
CA LYS A 40 -11.27 7.77 -8.34
C LYS A 40 -11.75 6.40 -8.84
N THR A 41 -10.80 5.52 -9.11
CA THR A 41 -11.04 4.17 -9.65
C THR A 41 -10.02 3.21 -9.06
N VAL A 42 -10.47 1.98 -8.84
CA VAL A 42 -9.65 0.86 -8.37
C VAL A 42 -10.07 -0.36 -9.19
N GLU A 43 -9.11 -0.97 -9.87
CA GLU A 43 -9.33 -2.15 -10.70
C GLU A 43 -8.22 -3.18 -10.41
N PRO A 44 -8.56 -4.43 -10.03
CA PRO A 44 -9.91 -4.94 -9.77
C PRO A 44 -10.59 -4.28 -8.55
N GLN A 45 -11.92 -4.27 -8.50
CA GLN A 45 -12.68 -3.66 -7.39
C GLN A 45 -12.36 -4.28 -6.02
N ASP A 46 -11.96 -5.56 -6.01
CA ASP A 46 -11.60 -6.32 -4.81
C ASP A 46 -10.13 -6.11 -4.39
N THR A 47 -9.41 -5.18 -5.03
CA THR A 47 -8.01 -4.89 -4.69
C THR A 47 -7.90 -4.52 -3.22
N CYS A 48 -6.96 -5.15 -2.53
CA CYS A 48 -6.64 -4.85 -1.14
C CYS A 48 -5.13 -4.69 -0.92
N VAL A 49 -4.79 -4.07 0.20
CA VAL A 49 -3.41 -3.80 0.60
C VAL A 49 -3.15 -4.51 1.92
N CYS A 50 -2.03 -5.21 2.03
CA CYS A 50 -1.56 -5.72 3.32
C CYS A 50 -0.48 -4.79 3.87
N SER A 51 -0.62 -4.32 5.11
CA SER A 51 0.34 -3.45 5.81
C SER A 51 0.83 -4.11 7.09
N GLY A 52 2.06 -4.62 7.12
CA GLY A 52 2.64 -5.30 8.28
C GLY A 52 4.05 -4.84 8.60
N ILE A 53 4.59 -5.28 9.73
CA ILE A 53 5.96 -4.99 10.15
C ILE A 53 6.70 -6.31 10.30
N ARG A 54 7.85 -6.46 9.63
CA ARG A 54 8.75 -7.60 9.87
C ARG A 54 10.00 -7.17 10.62
N PRO A 55 10.41 -7.89 11.68
CA PRO A 55 11.73 -7.72 12.27
C PRO A 55 12.80 -8.07 11.24
N SER A 56 13.77 -7.17 11.03
CA SER A 56 14.97 -7.48 10.25
C SER A 56 15.98 -8.21 11.15
N GLU A 57 16.34 -9.44 10.83
CA GLU A 57 17.34 -10.19 11.59
C GLU A 57 18.76 -9.70 11.28
N GLY A 58 19.22 -8.65 11.99
CA GLY A 58 20.66 -8.40 12.14
C GLY A 58 21.11 -6.94 12.21
N ARG A 59 21.61 -6.57 13.40
CA ARG A 59 22.38 -5.37 13.80
C ARG A 59 21.57 -4.07 14.01
N ALA A 60 22.18 -3.09 14.69
CA ALA A 60 21.57 -1.90 15.33
C ALA A 60 20.84 -0.91 14.37
N GLU A 61 20.68 -1.36 13.14
CA GLU A 61 19.97 -0.91 11.96
C GLU A 61 18.60 -1.62 11.78
N THR A 62 17.95 -2.00 12.89
CA THR A 62 16.65 -2.70 13.02
C THR A 62 15.50 -1.94 12.35
N SER A 63 15.49 -1.94 11.03
CA SER A 63 14.52 -1.24 10.21
C SER A 63 13.24 -2.06 10.20
N LEU A 64 12.19 -1.53 10.78
CA LEU A 64 10.82 -2.03 10.62
C LEU A 64 10.47 -1.89 9.14
N CYS A 65 10.73 -2.92 8.34
CA CYS A 65 10.26 -2.92 6.95
C CYS A 65 8.74 -3.05 7.00
N THR A 66 8.04 -1.97 6.66
CA THR A 66 6.60 -2.03 6.46
C THR A 66 6.35 -2.88 5.22
N VAL A 67 5.94 -4.14 5.41
CA VAL A 67 5.51 -5.01 4.32
C VAL A 67 4.19 -4.45 3.84
N LEU A 68 4.25 -3.73 2.73
CA LEU A 68 3.12 -3.12 2.06
C LEU A 68 3.02 -3.68 0.64
N ALA A 69 2.04 -4.55 0.43
CA ALA A 69 1.83 -5.29 -0.80
C ALA A 69 0.38 -5.16 -1.29
N PHE A 70 0.21 -5.07 -2.63
CA PHE A 70 -1.09 -5.06 -3.29
C PHE A 70 -1.51 -6.48 -3.66
N PHE A 71 -2.81 -6.72 -3.62
CA PHE A 71 -3.44 -7.97 -3.99
C PHE A 71 -4.73 -7.67 -4.74
N CYS A 72 -4.96 -8.35 -5.85
CA CYS A 72 -6.17 -8.21 -6.65
C CYS A 72 -7.45 -8.70 -5.94
N SER A 73 -7.31 -9.46 -4.84
CA SER A 73 -8.43 -9.94 -4.03
C SER A 73 -7.98 -10.37 -2.63
N ASP A 74 -8.92 -10.41 -1.69
CA ASP A 74 -8.69 -10.95 -0.34
C ASP A 74 -8.29 -12.44 -0.36
N GLN A 75 -8.76 -13.22 -1.34
CA GLN A 75 -8.31 -14.60 -1.53
C GLN A 75 -6.82 -14.70 -1.85
N CYS A 76 -6.31 -13.82 -2.71
CA CYS A 76 -4.87 -13.76 -3.02
C CYS A 76 -4.05 -13.37 -1.79
N LEU A 77 -4.57 -12.47 -0.96
CA LEU A 77 -3.95 -12.12 0.31
C LEU A 77 -3.89 -13.32 1.27
N GLU A 78 -4.99 -14.06 1.41
CA GLU A 78 -5.06 -15.24 2.27
C GLU A 78 -4.12 -16.36 1.81
N SER A 79 -4.11 -16.68 0.51
CA SER A 79 -3.17 -17.66 -0.04
C SER A 79 -1.72 -17.27 0.24
N TRP A 80 -1.38 -16.01 -0.01
CA TRP A 80 -0.04 -15.51 0.26
C TRP A 80 0.33 -15.58 1.75
N ARG A 81 -0.63 -15.30 2.65
CA ARG A 81 -0.43 -15.40 4.10
C ARG A 81 -0.13 -16.83 4.56
N LEU A 82 -0.85 -17.81 4.04
CA LEU A 82 -0.64 -19.22 4.34
C LEU A 82 0.76 -19.68 3.93
N GLU A 83 1.26 -19.20 2.79
CA GLU A 83 2.59 -19.55 2.27
C GLU A 83 3.74 -18.84 3.03
N ASN A 84 3.50 -17.64 3.55
CA ASN A 84 4.57 -16.76 4.06
C ASN A 84 4.55 -16.56 5.60
N ASN A 85 3.77 -17.38 6.31
CA ASN A 85 3.57 -17.38 7.77
C ASN A 85 2.50 -16.37 8.27
N PRO A 86 1.34 -16.82 8.79
CA PRO A 86 0.23 -15.96 9.16
C PRO A 86 0.52 -15.02 10.34
N ASP A 87 1.45 -15.38 11.23
CA ASP A 87 1.74 -14.62 12.45
C ASP A 87 2.60 -13.36 12.21
N THR A 88 3.13 -13.17 11.00
CA THR A 88 4.05 -12.07 10.65
C THR A 88 3.49 -11.06 9.64
N LEU A 89 2.20 -11.15 9.30
CA LEU A 89 1.69 -10.57 8.04
C LEU A 89 0.52 -9.61 8.20
N GLY A 90 0.77 -8.53 8.94
CA GLY A 90 0.13 -7.23 8.76
C GLY A 90 -1.40 -7.15 8.80
N TYR A 91 -1.91 -5.93 8.72
CA TYR A 91 -3.33 -5.66 8.63
C TYR A 91 -3.76 -5.60 7.17
N ARG A 92 -4.91 -6.21 6.87
CA ARG A 92 -5.59 -6.00 5.60
C ARG A 92 -6.21 -4.61 5.65
N LEU A 93 -5.91 -3.80 4.65
CA LEU A 93 -6.49 -2.48 4.41
C LEU A 93 -7.18 -2.49 3.05
N SER A 94 -8.29 -1.77 2.96
CA SER A 94 -8.82 -1.33 1.67
C SER A 94 -7.85 -0.30 1.05
N PRO A 95 -7.94 -0.06 -0.26
CA PRO A 95 -7.16 0.99 -0.91
C PRO A 95 -7.39 2.38 -0.27
N ASP A 96 -8.61 2.67 0.18
CA ASP A 96 -8.96 3.94 0.82
C ASP A 96 -8.32 4.06 2.21
N GLU A 97 -8.36 2.99 3.02
CA GLU A 97 -7.63 2.93 4.28
C GLU A 97 -6.12 3.03 4.06
N GLY A 98 -5.59 2.39 3.01
CA GLY A 98 -4.19 2.50 2.61
C GLY A 98 -3.78 3.94 2.24
N LEU A 99 -4.64 4.65 1.51
CA LEU A 99 -4.48 6.08 1.21
C LEU A 99 -4.52 6.91 2.49
N GLY A 100 -5.48 6.64 3.38
CA GLY A 100 -5.61 7.30 4.68
C GLY A 100 -4.38 7.14 5.58
N VAL A 101 -3.76 5.96 5.58
CA VAL A 101 -2.51 5.68 6.32
C VAL A 101 -1.29 6.33 5.63
N GLY A 102 -1.24 6.33 4.31
CA GLY A 102 -0.12 6.90 3.54
C GLY A 102 -0.04 8.43 3.60
N ARG A 103 -1.19 9.12 3.60
CA ARG A 103 -1.26 10.58 3.60
C ARG A 103 -0.49 11.27 4.74
N PRO A 104 -0.67 10.93 6.03
CA PRO A 104 0.06 11.59 7.12
C PRO A 104 1.55 11.25 7.15
N ILE A 105 1.97 10.11 6.59
CA ILE A 105 3.39 9.74 6.48
C ILE A 105 4.15 10.73 5.58
N PHE A 106 3.49 11.31 4.58
CA PHE A 106 4.09 12.25 3.62
C PHE A 106 3.59 13.70 3.77
N GLY A 107 2.43 13.91 4.39
CA GLY A 107 1.74 15.21 4.48
C GLY A 107 2.41 16.26 5.37
N GLN A 108 3.51 15.93 6.04
CA GLN A 108 4.32 16.87 6.82
C GLN A 108 5.78 16.98 6.36
N THR A 109 6.17 16.31 5.29
CA THR A 109 7.58 16.25 4.88
C THR A 109 8.02 17.46 4.04
N LEU A 110 7.07 18.16 3.41
CA LEU A 110 7.34 19.41 2.69
C LEU A 110 6.87 20.60 3.54
N LEU A 111 7.77 21.14 4.36
CA LEU A 111 7.59 22.51 4.85
C LEU A 111 7.58 23.46 3.64
N PRO A 112 6.71 24.48 3.59
CA PRO A 112 6.77 25.49 2.54
C PRO A 112 8.13 26.22 2.63
N GLY A 113 8.84 26.27 1.50
CA GLY A 113 10.01 27.12 1.29
C GLY A 113 9.64 28.52 0.84
#